data_AF-A0A3B0T6F0-F1
#
_entry.id   AF-A0A3B0T6F0-F1
#
_cell.length_a   1.000
_cell.length_b   1.000
_cell.length_c   1.000
_cell.angle_alpha   90.00
_cell.angle_beta   90.00
_cell.angle_gamma   90.00
#
_symmetry.space_group_name_H-M   'P 1'
#
loop_
_entity.id
_entity.type
_entity.pdbx_description
1 polymer ?
#
loop_
_entity_poly.entity_id
_entity_poly.type
_entity_poly.pdbx_seq_one_letter_code
_entity_poly.pdbx_strand_id
1 'polypeptide(L)'
;MSISVEQMQDIARIRDSKGRRELLGAVADLFLAGETVKSTRESALFSDIFLKTIEDLDADGQVEVSNQLAGSVATPKDVAVHLARVEDVSVADPILRLSPVLDETDLIEIASEMSNDHLVSISQRKRLSETVTDVLIDRGDNAVKRHVSANDGAQISRGGFETLAHSARNDDVLGGNLAERLDVPEEILARVLPKLSGDVAQRVKRAFASAVDKQAVGNAVAQAEKVFAGAKLESSRARVASLVFAKDVTEGKRNIDDVVRDFTAEDKFLELVTILARLVDLPDTLVGDLMFKAENAPFIIMCRSIGMSRAAFADFSDLRCRRLKLPSSHGAHAMSEFDVITEDMANRFVRFVNLRMTL
;
A
#
# COMPACT_ATOMS: atom_id res chain seq x y z
N MET A 1 19.04 10.23 36.36
CA MET A 1 19.48 11.46 37.05
C MET A 1 18.50 12.56 36.69
N SER A 2 17.78 13.10 37.66
CA SER A 2 16.85 14.23 37.50
C SER A 2 17.64 15.52 37.32
N ILE A 3 17.27 16.35 36.35
CA ILE A 3 17.91 17.65 36.09
C ILE A 3 17.74 18.54 37.32
N SER A 4 18.81 19.18 37.80
CA SER A 4 18.68 20.22 38.82
C SER A 4 18.28 21.54 38.16
N VAL A 5 17.42 22.30 38.82
CA VAL A 5 16.96 23.63 38.37
C VAL A 5 18.12 24.60 38.11
N GLU A 6 19.24 24.41 38.83
CA GLU A 6 20.46 25.22 38.68
C GLU A 6 21.14 24.98 37.32
N GLN A 7 21.19 23.72 36.86
CA GLN A 7 21.76 23.40 35.56
C GLN A 7 20.98 24.06 34.43
N MET A 8 19.64 24.11 34.51
CA MET A 8 18.81 24.82 33.52
C MET A 8 19.02 26.34 33.51
N GLN A 9 19.36 26.94 34.65
CA GLN A 9 19.54 28.40 34.77
C GLN A 9 20.91 28.88 34.29
N ASP A 10 21.96 28.08 34.51
CA ASP A 10 23.30 28.39 34.00
C ASP A 10 23.37 28.29 32.46
N ILE A 11 22.52 27.45 31.88
CA ILE A 11 22.38 27.23 30.44
C ILE A 11 21.88 28.48 29.69
N ALA A 12 20.95 29.23 30.28
CA ALA A 12 20.43 30.48 29.71
C ALA A 12 21.48 31.62 29.67
N ARG A 13 22.67 31.43 30.26
CA ARG A 13 23.72 32.48 30.35
C ARG A 13 24.84 32.33 29.31
N ILE A 14 24.87 31.27 28.52
CA ILE A 14 25.92 31.02 27.52
C ILE A 14 25.66 31.84 26.24
N ARG A 15 26.65 32.63 25.79
CA ARG A 15 26.51 33.65 24.72
C ARG A 15 26.96 33.22 23.32
N ASP A 16 27.69 32.11 23.19
CA ASP A 16 28.18 31.62 21.89
C ASP A 16 27.15 30.71 21.22
N SER A 17 26.92 30.86 19.90
CA SER A 17 25.90 30.09 19.16
C SER A 17 26.23 28.60 19.11
N LYS A 18 27.52 28.25 18.95
CA LYS A 18 27.98 26.86 18.97
C LYS A 18 27.79 26.22 20.34
N GLY A 19 28.19 26.93 21.40
CA GLY A 19 27.95 26.49 22.77
C GLY A 19 26.46 26.32 23.11
N ARG A 20 25.59 27.20 22.60
CA ARG A 20 24.13 27.07 22.74
C ARG A 20 23.56 25.87 21.98
N ARG A 21 24.08 25.56 20.79
CA ARG A 21 23.67 24.38 20.01
C ARG A 21 24.00 23.07 20.73
N GLU A 22 25.25 22.88 21.13
CA GLU A 22 25.70 21.67 21.86
C GLU A 22 24.90 21.47 23.15
N LEU A 23 24.53 22.57 23.79
CA LEU A 23 23.77 22.59 25.03
C LEU A 23 22.30 22.30 24.85
N LEU A 24 21.63 22.92 23.87
CA LEU A 24 20.21 22.64 23.59
C LEU A 24 20.03 21.19 23.14
N GLY A 25 20.97 20.68 22.32
CA GLY A 25 21.04 19.25 21.98
C GLY A 25 21.22 18.37 23.21
N ALA A 26 22.18 18.65 24.09
CA ALA A 26 22.38 17.88 25.32
C ALA A 26 21.17 17.94 26.28
N VAL A 27 20.47 19.07 26.35
CA VAL A 27 19.24 19.22 27.14
C VAL A 27 18.10 18.43 26.52
N ALA A 28 17.96 18.47 25.20
CA ALA A 28 16.99 17.65 24.47
C ALA A 28 17.27 16.16 24.71
N ASP A 29 18.51 15.70 24.50
CA ASP A 29 18.92 14.32 24.75
C ASP A 29 18.64 13.88 26.19
N LEU A 30 18.99 14.70 27.17
CA LEU A 30 18.76 14.38 28.59
C LEU A 30 17.28 14.38 28.96
N PHE A 31 16.49 15.28 28.35
CA PHE A 31 15.05 15.30 28.52
C PHE A 31 14.43 14.03 27.91
N LEU A 32 14.84 13.65 26.71
CA LEU A 32 14.37 12.47 25.97
C LEU A 32 14.83 11.14 26.59
N ALA A 33 16.02 11.07 27.19
CA ALA A 33 16.60 9.87 27.79
C ALA A 33 15.94 9.44 29.12
N GLY A 34 14.96 10.18 29.62
CA GLY A 34 14.26 9.81 30.85
C GLY A 34 13.32 8.62 30.66
N GLU A 35 13.59 7.51 31.35
CA GLU A 35 12.75 6.29 31.35
C GLU A 35 11.37 6.47 32.02
N THR A 36 11.07 7.64 32.57
CA THR A 36 9.84 7.92 33.33
C THR A 36 9.00 8.97 32.62
N VAL A 37 7.67 8.81 32.68
CA VAL A 37 6.70 9.82 32.21
C VAL A 37 7.02 11.15 32.89
N LYS A 38 7.33 12.16 32.09
CA LYS A 38 7.70 13.50 32.59
C LYS A 38 6.52 14.15 33.27
N SER A 39 6.77 14.81 34.40
CA SER A 39 5.72 15.58 35.06
C SER A 39 5.33 16.79 34.21
N THR A 40 4.08 17.24 34.32
CA THR A 40 3.58 18.44 33.63
C THR A 40 4.46 19.67 33.87
N ARG A 41 5.06 19.77 35.07
CA ARG A 41 5.97 20.86 35.43
C ARG A 41 7.32 20.78 34.72
N GLU A 42 7.89 19.58 34.59
CA GLU A 42 9.16 19.38 33.87
C GLU A 42 9.01 19.64 32.37
N SER A 43 7.90 19.17 31.77
CA SER A 43 7.61 19.46 30.36
C SER A 43 7.41 20.95 30.11
N ALA A 44 6.65 21.65 30.96
CA ALA A 44 6.44 23.09 30.82
C ALA A 44 7.74 23.90 30.96
N LEU A 45 8.61 23.53 31.91
CA LEU A 45 9.90 24.20 32.07
C LEU A 45 10.84 23.95 30.88
N PHE A 46 10.86 22.72 30.36
CA PHE A 46 11.58 22.40 29.15
C PHE A 46 11.08 23.25 27.98
N SER A 47 9.76 23.30 27.75
CA SER A 47 9.17 24.10 26.67
C SER A 47 9.52 25.57 26.78
N ASP A 48 9.39 26.16 27.98
CA ASP A 48 9.70 27.57 28.22
C ASP A 48 11.16 27.91 27.92
N ILE A 49 12.09 27.04 28.29
CA ILE A 49 13.53 27.24 28.02
C ILE A 49 13.82 27.02 26.54
N PHE A 50 13.28 25.94 25.97
CA PHE A 50 13.49 25.55 24.59
C PHE A 50 13.04 26.63 23.63
N LEU A 51 11.79 27.09 23.75
CA LEU A 51 11.19 28.09 22.86
C LEU A 51 11.92 29.43 22.91
N LYS A 52 12.53 29.78 24.05
CA LYS A 52 13.36 31.00 24.16
C LYS A 52 14.75 30.86 23.57
N THR A 53 15.25 29.62 23.43
CA THR A 53 16.64 29.35 23.04
C THR A 53 16.76 28.89 21.59
N ILE A 54 15.70 28.32 21.02
CA ILE A 54 15.72 27.79 19.64
C ILE A 54 15.94 28.90 18.60
N GLU A 55 15.41 30.10 18.84
CA GLU A 55 15.58 31.28 17.98
C GLU A 55 17.03 31.80 17.96
N ASP A 56 17.84 31.46 18.97
CA ASP A 56 19.25 31.82 19.04
C ASP A 56 20.18 30.86 18.28
N LEU A 57 19.65 29.71 17.84
CA LEU A 57 20.40 28.77 17.01
C LEU A 57 20.42 29.23 15.55
N ASP A 58 21.50 28.92 14.86
CA ASP A 58 21.55 28.98 13.42
C ASP A 58 20.74 27.84 12.78
N ALA A 59 20.45 27.96 11.48
CA ALA A 59 19.56 27.04 10.76
C ALA A 59 19.95 25.57 10.94
N ASP A 60 21.23 25.24 10.80
CA ASP A 60 21.73 23.87 11.00
C ASP A 60 21.45 23.33 12.42
N GLY A 61 21.55 24.19 13.44
CA GLY A 61 21.26 23.82 14.82
C GLY A 61 19.78 23.58 15.07
N GLN A 62 18.91 24.39 14.46
CA GLN A 62 17.46 24.20 14.53
C GLN A 62 17.04 22.89 13.85
N VAL A 63 17.64 22.55 12.69
CA VAL A 63 17.40 21.28 11.99
C VAL A 63 17.86 20.09 12.83
N GLU A 64 19.04 20.16 13.43
CA GLU A 64 19.59 19.08 14.27
C GLU A 64 18.66 18.77 15.45
N VAL A 65 18.26 19.81 16.18
CA VAL A 65 17.36 19.68 17.33
C VAL A 65 15.96 19.22 16.92
N SER A 66 15.44 19.70 15.78
CA SER A 66 14.17 19.23 15.22
C SER A 66 14.21 17.73 14.94
N ASN A 67 15.27 17.22 14.32
CA ASN A 67 15.44 15.79 14.08
C ASN A 67 15.49 14.96 15.37
N GLN A 68 16.13 15.47 16.43
CA GLN A 68 16.18 14.79 17.73
C GLN A 68 14.79 14.64 18.36
N LEU A 69 13.94 15.68 18.24
CA LEU A 69 12.61 15.71 18.84
C LEU A 69 11.53 15.03 17.99
N ALA A 70 11.73 14.94 16.67
CA ALA A 70 10.73 14.53 15.70
C ALA A 70 10.10 13.16 15.95
N GLY A 71 10.87 12.16 16.38
CA GLY A 71 10.35 10.80 16.57
C GLY A 71 9.78 10.51 17.96
N SER A 72 9.91 11.45 18.91
CA SER A 72 9.70 11.16 20.31
C SER A 72 8.27 11.48 20.79
N VAL A 73 7.66 10.52 21.49
CA VAL A 73 6.40 10.73 22.23
C VAL A 73 6.55 11.59 23.47
N ALA A 74 7.79 11.82 23.94
CA ALA A 74 8.09 12.65 25.08
C ALA A 74 8.20 14.14 24.71
N THR A 75 8.30 14.48 23.43
CA THR A 75 8.38 15.87 22.95
C THR A 75 7.13 16.65 23.38
N PRO A 76 7.28 17.78 24.10
CA PRO A 76 6.14 18.58 24.48
C PRO A 76 5.37 19.10 23.26
N LYS A 77 4.04 19.06 23.34
CA LYS A 77 3.15 19.38 22.21
C LYS A 77 3.37 20.80 21.68
N ASP A 78 3.52 21.76 22.58
CA ASP A 78 3.79 23.16 22.25
C ASP A 78 5.11 23.36 21.49
N VAL A 79 6.16 22.64 21.88
CA VAL A 79 7.45 22.63 21.16
C VAL A 79 7.30 22.03 19.77
N ALA A 80 6.60 20.90 19.64
CA ALA A 80 6.35 20.28 18.34
C ALA A 80 5.54 21.21 17.42
N VAL A 81 4.47 21.83 17.92
CA VAL A 81 3.64 22.77 17.14
C VAL A 81 4.45 24.01 16.72
N HIS A 82 5.31 24.53 17.59
CA HIS A 82 6.18 25.66 17.25
C HIS A 82 7.15 25.31 16.12
N LEU A 83 7.91 24.21 16.25
CA LEU A 83 8.86 23.77 15.24
C LEU A 83 8.18 23.44 13.90
N ALA A 84 6.98 22.86 13.94
CA ALA A 84 6.19 22.53 12.75
C ALA A 84 5.67 23.77 11.98
N ARG A 85 5.71 24.96 12.59
CA ARG A 85 5.27 26.24 12.02
C ARG A 85 6.43 27.17 11.66
N VAL A 86 7.68 26.73 11.81
CA VAL A 86 8.87 27.52 11.41
C VAL A 86 8.87 27.69 9.89
N GLU A 87 9.09 28.92 9.41
CA GLU A 87 9.05 29.23 7.96
C GLU A 87 10.05 28.40 7.14
N ASP A 88 11.24 28.13 7.70
CA ASP A 88 12.21 27.22 7.10
C ASP A 88 11.72 25.77 7.22
N VAL A 89 11.25 25.23 6.10
CA VAL A 89 10.75 23.86 6.01
C VAL A 89 11.80 22.83 6.41
N SER A 90 13.10 23.13 6.31
CA SER A 90 14.16 22.21 6.74
C SER A 90 14.06 21.90 8.24
N VAL A 91 13.59 22.88 9.03
CA VAL A 91 13.34 22.74 10.47
C VAL A 91 11.99 22.07 10.73
N ALA A 92 10.96 22.42 9.96
CA ALA A 92 9.61 21.88 10.15
C ALA A 92 9.45 20.43 9.66
N ASP A 93 10.15 20.02 8.60
CA ASP A 93 9.98 18.73 7.90
C ASP A 93 10.06 17.51 8.81
N PRO A 94 11.09 17.36 9.68
CA PRO A 94 11.19 16.21 10.56
C PRO A 94 9.96 16.08 11.48
N ILE A 95 9.54 17.20 12.08
CA ILE A 95 8.39 17.23 12.99
C ILE A 95 7.10 16.89 12.23
N LEU A 96 6.85 17.55 11.10
CA LEU A 96 5.63 17.34 10.32
C LEU A 96 5.50 15.89 9.84
N ARG A 97 6.60 15.22 9.52
CA ARG A 97 6.59 13.84 9.01
C ARG A 97 6.53 12.77 10.09
N LEU A 98 7.22 12.97 11.20
CA LEU A 98 7.51 11.90 12.16
C LEU A 98 6.84 12.09 13.52
N SER A 99 6.44 13.32 13.88
CA SER A 99 5.94 13.62 15.22
C SER A 99 4.68 12.84 15.55
N PRO A 100 4.70 12.02 16.63
CA PRO A 100 3.51 11.32 17.12
C PRO A 100 2.65 12.19 18.02
N VAL A 101 3.13 13.37 18.45
CA VAL A 101 2.43 14.27 19.38
C VAL A 101 1.56 15.32 18.68
N LEU A 102 1.75 15.52 17.37
CA LEU A 102 0.85 16.32 16.55
C LEU A 102 -0.44 15.53 16.27
N ASP A 103 -1.57 16.09 16.68
CA ASP A 103 -2.88 15.53 16.42
C ASP A 103 -3.47 16.04 15.09
N GLU A 104 -4.63 15.50 14.74
CA GLU A 104 -5.35 15.83 13.52
C GLU A 104 -5.70 17.33 13.42
N THR A 105 -6.03 17.96 14.54
CA THR A 105 -6.40 19.39 14.57
C THR A 105 -5.18 20.25 14.29
N ASP A 106 -4.04 19.93 14.90
CA ASP A 106 -2.79 20.65 14.65
C ASP A 106 -2.39 20.54 13.17
N LEU A 107 -2.48 19.34 12.58
CA LEU A 107 -2.12 19.12 11.18
C LEU A 107 -3.04 19.88 10.22
N ILE A 108 -4.34 19.97 10.52
CA ILE A 108 -5.30 20.76 9.72
C ILE A 108 -4.97 22.24 9.79
N GLU A 109 -4.73 22.78 10.99
CA GLU A 109 -4.40 24.20 11.15
C GLU A 109 -3.11 24.57 10.43
N ILE A 110 -2.06 23.76 10.60
CA ILE A 110 -0.77 23.95 9.91
C ILE A 110 -0.96 23.85 8.39
N ALA A 111 -1.66 22.83 7.90
CA ALA A 111 -1.95 22.69 6.48
C ALA A 111 -2.80 23.84 5.91
N SER A 112 -3.59 24.52 6.75
CA SER A 112 -4.44 25.65 6.36
C SER A 112 -3.72 26.99 6.31
N GLU A 113 -2.59 27.14 7.02
CA GLU A 113 -1.86 28.40 7.14
C GLU A 113 -0.49 28.38 6.44
N MET A 114 0.25 27.28 6.51
CA MET A 114 1.67 27.22 6.12
C MET A 114 1.91 27.08 4.61
N SER A 115 3.18 27.16 4.18
CA SER A 115 3.58 27.11 2.77
C SER A 115 3.38 25.73 2.13
N ASN A 116 3.39 25.66 0.79
CA ASN A 116 3.23 24.40 0.05
C ASN A 116 4.30 23.35 0.41
N ASP A 117 5.52 23.77 0.76
CA ASP A 117 6.57 22.85 1.21
C ASP A 117 6.21 22.16 2.53
N HIS A 118 5.52 22.86 3.44
CA HIS A 118 5.00 22.24 4.67
C HIS A 118 3.92 21.20 4.36
N LEU A 119 3.04 21.50 3.40
CA LEU A 119 2.00 20.57 2.96
C LEU A 119 2.63 19.31 2.34
N VAL A 120 3.74 19.45 1.60
CA VAL A 120 4.53 18.31 1.10
C VAL A 120 5.05 17.48 2.27
N SER A 121 5.64 18.09 3.30
CA SER A 121 6.09 17.36 4.50
C SER A 121 4.94 16.61 5.20
N ILE A 122 3.78 17.24 5.40
CA ILE A 122 2.61 16.57 5.99
C ILE A 122 2.15 15.40 5.13
N SER A 123 2.11 15.56 3.79
CA SER A 123 1.65 14.52 2.87
C SER A 123 2.52 13.24 2.88
N GLN A 124 3.75 13.33 3.40
CA GLN A 124 4.69 12.21 3.53
C GLN A 124 4.54 11.41 4.84
N ARG A 125 3.62 11.80 5.74
CA ARG A 125 3.32 11.01 6.94
C ARG A 125 2.82 9.62 6.55
N LYS A 126 3.19 8.60 7.33
CA LYS A 126 2.82 7.20 7.05
C LYS A 126 1.30 6.96 6.99
N ARG A 127 0.52 7.74 7.72
CA ARG A 127 -0.95 7.67 7.74
C ARG A 127 -1.51 9.08 7.82
N LEU A 128 -2.57 9.33 7.07
CA LEU A 128 -3.32 10.59 7.07
C LEU A 128 -4.81 10.28 7.11
N SER A 129 -5.57 11.01 7.92
CA SER A 129 -7.02 10.92 7.96
C SER A 129 -7.65 11.64 6.76
N GLU A 130 -8.89 11.27 6.46
CA GLU A 130 -9.69 11.87 5.38
C GLU A 130 -9.71 13.40 5.45
N THR A 131 -9.96 13.97 6.63
CA THR A 131 -10.04 15.42 6.84
C THR A 131 -8.72 16.15 6.52
N VAL A 132 -7.58 15.59 6.94
CA VAL A 132 -6.26 16.18 6.67
C VAL A 132 -5.96 16.09 5.18
N THR A 133 -6.24 14.95 4.55
CA THR A 133 -6.00 14.81 3.10
C THR A 133 -6.86 15.76 2.28
N ASP A 134 -8.10 16.01 2.66
CA ASP A 134 -8.98 16.94 1.94
C ASP A 134 -8.38 18.35 1.95
N VAL A 135 -7.91 18.82 3.10
CA VAL A 135 -7.21 20.13 3.22
C VAL A 135 -5.95 20.17 2.33
N LEU A 136 -5.15 19.09 2.34
CA LEU A 136 -3.95 18.99 1.51
C LEU A 136 -4.26 19.00 0.01
N ILE A 137 -5.33 18.31 -0.41
CA ILE A 137 -5.73 18.22 -1.81
C ILE A 137 -6.32 19.54 -2.31
N ASP A 138 -7.11 20.21 -1.47
CA ASP A 138 -7.79 21.45 -1.83
C ASP A 138 -6.83 22.65 -1.90
N ARG A 139 -5.89 22.75 -0.94
CA ARG A 139 -4.95 23.86 -0.88
C ARG A 139 -3.64 23.60 -1.61
N GLY A 140 -3.18 22.36 -1.62
CA GLY A 140 -1.87 21.98 -2.15
C GLY A 140 -1.79 22.04 -3.68
N ASP A 141 -0.58 22.29 -4.17
CA ASP A 141 -0.28 22.22 -5.59
C ASP A 141 -0.15 20.78 -6.11
N ASN A 142 0.29 20.63 -7.36
CA ASN A 142 0.47 19.30 -7.96
C ASN A 142 1.54 18.46 -7.24
N ALA A 143 2.55 19.06 -6.60
CA ALA A 143 3.55 18.30 -5.85
C ALA A 143 2.90 17.66 -4.61
N VAL A 144 2.11 18.42 -3.85
CA VAL A 144 1.35 17.89 -2.71
C VAL A 144 0.40 16.79 -3.15
N LYS A 145 -0.38 17.01 -4.23
CA LYS A 145 -1.32 16.03 -4.77
C LYS A 145 -0.64 14.73 -5.24
N ARG A 146 0.56 14.81 -5.82
CA ARG A 146 1.36 13.63 -6.18
C ARG A 146 1.79 12.85 -4.93
N HIS A 147 2.22 13.53 -3.88
CA HIS A 147 2.60 12.86 -2.63
C HIS A 147 1.39 12.22 -1.93
N VAL A 148 0.26 12.91 -1.84
CA VAL A 148 -0.98 12.36 -1.26
C VAL A 148 -1.46 11.14 -2.05
N SER A 149 -1.46 11.21 -3.38
CA SER A 149 -1.89 10.08 -4.22
C SER A 149 -0.94 8.88 -4.15
N ALA A 150 0.37 9.09 -3.99
CA ALA A 150 1.34 8.01 -3.81
C ALA A 150 1.33 7.38 -2.40
N ASN A 151 0.64 7.99 -1.44
CA ASN A 151 0.65 7.56 -0.05
C ASN A 151 -0.50 6.59 0.25
N ASP A 152 -0.26 5.28 0.14
CA ASP A 152 -1.27 4.24 0.43
C ASP A 152 -1.87 4.31 1.85
N GLY A 153 -1.20 4.97 2.79
CA GLY A 153 -1.71 5.17 4.15
C GLY A 153 -2.59 6.41 4.33
N ALA A 154 -2.74 7.24 3.29
CA ALA A 154 -3.61 8.40 3.29
C ALA A 154 -5.05 7.97 2.96
N GLN A 155 -6.00 8.23 3.86
CA GLN A 155 -7.42 8.03 3.59
C GLN A 155 -7.92 9.21 2.78
N ILE A 156 -8.51 9.00 1.60
CA ILE A 156 -8.94 10.08 0.72
C ILE A 156 -10.46 10.03 0.55
N SER A 157 -11.11 11.18 0.70
CA SER A 157 -12.56 11.28 0.53
C SER A 157 -12.96 11.07 -0.94
N ARG A 158 -14.24 10.79 -1.19
CA ARG A 158 -14.77 10.78 -2.56
C ARG A 158 -14.52 12.10 -3.28
N GLY A 159 -14.72 13.23 -2.58
CA GLY A 159 -14.49 14.57 -3.12
C GLY A 159 -13.01 14.79 -3.47
N GLY A 160 -12.11 14.36 -2.58
CA GLY A 160 -10.67 14.39 -2.79
C GLY A 160 -10.26 13.61 -4.04
N PHE A 161 -10.80 12.40 -4.24
CA PHE A 161 -10.55 11.63 -5.46
C PHE A 161 -11.05 12.32 -6.73
N GLU A 162 -12.20 13.01 -6.67
CA GLU A 162 -12.69 13.78 -7.82
C GLU A 162 -11.75 14.95 -8.17
N THR A 163 -11.25 15.67 -7.17
CA THR A 163 -10.29 16.77 -7.34
C THR A 163 -8.95 16.26 -7.88
N LEU A 164 -8.45 15.14 -7.36
CA LEU A 164 -7.22 14.51 -7.84
C LEU A 164 -7.38 14.02 -9.28
N ALA A 165 -8.48 13.37 -9.63
CA ALA A 165 -8.76 12.92 -10.99
C ALA A 165 -8.94 14.08 -11.99
N HIS A 166 -9.43 15.22 -11.53
CA HIS A 166 -9.45 16.44 -12.34
C HIS A 166 -8.02 16.94 -12.61
N SER A 167 -7.18 16.97 -11.58
CA SER A 167 -5.79 17.42 -11.66
C SER A 167 -4.92 16.47 -12.51
N ALA A 168 -5.18 15.16 -12.44
CA ALA A 168 -4.47 14.11 -13.18
C ALA A 168 -4.58 14.22 -14.71
N ARG A 169 -5.51 15.02 -15.24
CA ARG A 169 -5.71 15.17 -16.70
C ARG A 169 -4.47 15.67 -17.43
N ASN A 170 -3.65 16.46 -16.75
CA ASN A 170 -2.42 17.06 -17.29
C ASN A 170 -1.18 16.60 -16.51
N ASP A 171 -1.31 15.55 -15.70
CA ASP A 171 -0.27 15.07 -14.78
C ASP A 171 -0.24 13.55 -14.78
N ASP A 172 0.59 12.98 -15.66
CA ASP A 172 0.74 11.54 -15.82
C ASP A 172 1.22 10.84 -14.54
N VAL A 173 2.02 11.53 -13.70
CA VAL A 173 2.50 10.97 -12.42
C VAL A 173 1.34 10.81 -11.46
N LEU A 174 0.54 11.87 -11.30
CA LEU A 174 -0.64 11.84 -10.45
C LEU A 174 -1.66 10.79 -10.94
N GLY A 175 -1.89 10.73 -12.25
CA GLY A 175 -2.77 9.74 -12.84
C GLY A 175 -2.25 8.30 -12.68
N GLY A 176 -0.93 8.09 -12.76
CA GLY A 176 -0.28 6.81 -12.47
C GLY A 176 -0.51 6.37 -11.03
N ASN A 177 -0.26 7.26 -10.06
CA ASN A 177 -0.49 6.98 -8.65
C ASN A 177 -1.95 6.58 -8.38
N LEU A 178 -2.92 7.33 -8.92
CA LEU A 178 -4.34 6.99 -8.81
C LEU A 178 -4.69 5.63 -9.45
N ALA A 179 -3.99 5.22 -10.50
CA ALA A 179 -4.22 3.92 -11.12
C ALA A 179 -3.66 2.75 -10.30
N GLU A 180 -2.69 3.01 -9.44
CA GLU A 180 -2.08 2.00 -8.55
C GLU A 180 -2.84 1.84 -7.22
N ARG A 181 -3.57 2.88 -6.79
CA ARG A 181 -4.37 2.87 -5.56
C ARG A 181 -5.61 1.96 -5.64
N LEU A 182 -5.89 1.26 -4.53
CA LEU A 182 -6.98 0.28 -4.42
C LEU A 182 -8.32 0.86 -3.94
N ASP A 183 -8.30 2.06 -3.37
CA ASP A 183 -9.44 2.73 -2.73
C ASP A 183 -10.12 3.78 -3.62
N VAL A 184 -9.61 4.00 -4.84
CA VAL A 184 -10.19 4.93 -5.82
C VAL A 184 -11.53 4.40 -6.32
N PRO A 185 -12.62 5.19 -6.25
CA PRO A 185 -13.91 4.81 -6.81
C PRO A 185 -13.83 4.50 -8.31
N GLU A 186 -14.47 3.41 -8.72
CA GLU A 186 -14.36 2.87 -10.08
C GLU A 186 -14.75 3.87 -11.17
N GLU A 187 -15.82 4.63 -10.93
CA GLU A 187 -16.32 5.68 -11.82
C GLU A 187 -15.28 6.78 -12.07
N ILE A 188 -14.44 7.07 -11.06
CA ILE A 188 -13.37 8.05 -11.12
C ILE A 188 -12.19 7.47 -11.89
N LEU A 189 -11.80 6.23 -11.59
CA LEU A 189 -10.70 5.54 -12.26
C LEU A 189 -10.94 5.40 -13.77
N ALA A 190 -12.17 5.05 -14.18
CA ALA A 190 -12.57 4.96 -15.59
C ALA A 190 -12.38 6.28 -16.37
N ARG A 191 -12.40 7.43 -15.69
CA ARG A 191 -12.17 8.76 -16.29
C ARG A 191 -10.69 9.15 -16.37
N VAL A 192 -9.85 8.56 -15.52
CA VAL A 192 -8.41 8.84 -15.43
C VAL A 192 -7.62 7.96 -16.41
N LEU A 193 -7.92 6.65 -16.47
CA LEU A 193 -7.17 5.68 -17.28
C LEU A 193 -7.03 6.04 -18.78
N PRO A 194 -8.07 6.53 -19.48
CA PRO A 194 -7.95 6.88 -20.90
C PRO A 194 -7.01 8.06 -21.18
N LYS A 195 -6.69 8.85 -20.15
CA LYS A 195 -5.92 10.10 -20.27
C LYS A 195 -4.44 9.93 -19.96
N LEU A 196 -4.04 8.79 -19.40
CA LEU A 196 -2.64 8.47 -19.16
C LEU A 196 -1.91 8.30 -20.49
N SER A 197 -0.84 9.06 -20.68
CA SER A 197 0.02 8.97 -21.87
C SER A 197 1.27 8.13 -21.58
N GLY A 198 1.76 7.38 -22.57
CA GLY A 198 3.10 6.75 -22.52
C GLY A 198 3.24 5.39 -21.79
N ASP A 199 4.47 5.11 -21.35
CA ASP A 199 4.92 3.80 -20.82
C ASP A 199 4.21 3.35 -19.54
N VAL A 200 3.67 4.28 -18.75
CA VAL A 200 2.86 3.98 -17.55
C VAL A 200 1.48 3.48 -17.97
N ALA A 201 0.84 4.12 -18.95
CA ALA A 201 -0.36 3.58 -19.57
C ALA A 201 -0.09 2.22 -20.23
N GLN A 202 1.13 1.93 -20.70
CA GLN A 202 1.54 0.61 -21.22
C GLN A 202 1.89 -0.40 -20.12
N ARG A 203 2.41 0.00 -18.95
CA ARG A 203 2.67 -0.89 -17.80
C ARG A 203 1.37 -1.23 -17.08
N VAL A 204 0.52 -0.23 -16.86
CA VAL A 204 -0.87 -0.40 -16.43
C VAL A 204 -1.61 -1.18 -17.52
N LYS A 205 -1.61 -0.81 -18.80
CA LYS A 205 -2.22 -1.66 -19.85
C LYS A 205 -1.54 -3.03 -20.03
N ARG A 206 -0.30 -3.31 -19.65
CA ARG A 206 0.26 -4.69 -19.72
C ARG A 206 -0.13 -5.51 -18.50
N ALA A 207 -0.13 -4.89 -17.32
CA ALA A 207 -0.69 -5.48 -16.10
C ALA A 207 -2.22 -5.64 -16.19
N PHE A 208 -2.90 -4.85 -17.04
CA PHE A 208 -4.37 -4.83 -17.20
C PHE A 208 -4.85 -5.48 -18.53
N ALA A 209 -4.07 -5.53 -19.62
CA ALA A 209 -4.44 -6.17 -20.90
C ALA A 209 -4.01 -7.64 -21.01
N SER A 210 -3.23 -8.19 -20.07
CA SER A 210 -3.21 -9.64 -19.88
C SER A 210 -4.49 -10.16 -19.18
N ALA A 211 -5.28 -9.25 -18.59
CA ALA A 211 -6.46 -9.55 -17.80
C ALA A 211 -7.81 -9.25 -18.51
N VAL A 212 -7.92 -8.29 -19.44
CA VAL A 212 -9.19 -8.04 -20.14
C VAL A 212 -8.96 -7.47 -21.55
N ASP A 213 -9.07 -8.30 -22.57
CA ASP A 213 -9.46 -7.86 -23.92
C ASP A 213 -10.77 -8.57 -24.31
N LYS A 214 -11.91 -7.93 -24.00
CA LYS A 214 -13.25 -8.47 -24.28
C LYS A 214 -13.53 -8.65 -25.80
N GLN A 215 -12.66 -8.20 -26.72
CA GLN A 215 -12.89 -8.32 -28.17
C GLN A 215 -12.00 -9.36 -28.88
N ALA A 216 -10.85 -9.76 -28.30
CA ALA A 216 -10.06 -10.89 -28.80
C ALA A 216 -10.60 -12.26 -28.35
N VAL A 217 -11.33 -12.30 -27.23
CA VAL A 217 -11.94 -13.52 -26.67
C VAL A 217 -12.97 -14.15 -27.62
N GLY A 218 -13.73 -13.35 -28.37
CA GLY A 218 -14.76 -13.88 -29.28
C GLY A 218 -14.22 -14.75 -30.42
N ASN A 219 -13.07 -14.38 -30.98
CA ASN A 219 -12.49 -15.09 -32.13
C ASN A 219 -11.61 -16.28 -31.70
N ALA A 220 -10.98 -16.23 -30.52
CA ALA A 220 -10.24 -17.35 -29.96
C ALA A 220 -11.18 -18.48 -29.47
N VAL A 221 -12.33 -18.12 -28.89
CA VAL A 221 -13.38 -19.07 -28.47
C VAL A 221 -13.97 -19.82 -29.67
N ALA A 222 -14.26 -19.13 -30.79
CA ALA A 222 -14.75 -19.77 -32.01
C ALA A 222 -13.72 -20.72 -32.67
N GLN A 223 -12.43 -20.47 -32.47
CA GLN A 223 -11.34 -21.34 -32.95
C GLN A 223 -11.15 -22.56 -32.04
N ALA A 224 -11.28 -22.39 -30.71
CA ALA A 224 -11.21 -23.46 -29.72
C ALA A 224 -12.43 -24.41 -29.79
N GLU A 225 -13.62 -23.87 -30.08
CA GLU A 225 -14.86 -24.66 -30.26
C GLU A 225 -14.79 -25.62 -31.47
N LYS A 226 -14.02 -25.29 -32.51
CA LYS A 226 -13.82 -26.15 -33.69
C LYS A 226 -12.87 -27.33 -33.44
N VAL A 227 -12.00 -27.25 -32.44
CA VAL A 227 -11.00 -28.29 -32.13
C VAL A 227 -11.58 -29.40 -31.23
N PHE A 228 -12.64 -29.12 -30.47
CA PHE A 228 -13.16 -30.04 -29.43
C PHE A 228 -14.61 -30.51 -29.61
N ALA A 229 -15.11 -30.58 -30.86
CA ALA A 229 -16.50 -30.95 -31.14
C ALA A 229 -16.89 -32.41 -30.82
N GLY A 230 -15.92 -33.31 -30.54
CA GLY A 230 -16.19 -34.74 -30.28
C GLY A 230 -16.33 -35.15 -28.80
N ALA A 231 -15.94 -34.32 -27.83
CA ALA A 231 -15.74 -34.71 -26.42
C ALA A 231 -16.83 -34.23 -25.43
N LYS A 232 -18.00 -33.81 -25.93
CA LYS A 232 -18.95 -32.98 -25.17
C LYS A 232 -19.75 -33.73 -24.07
N LEU A 233 -19.87 -35.06 -24.13
CA LEU A 233 -20.71 -35.84 -23.19
C LEU A 233 -19.95 -36.40 -21.97
N GLU A 234 -18.75 -36.94 -22.16
CA GLU A 234 -17.86 -37.41 -21.06
C GLU A 234 -17.33 -36.24 -20.22
N SER A 235 -16.89 -35.17 -20.89
CA SER A 235 -16.38 -33.94 -20.24
C SER A 235 -17.46 -33.24 -19.39
N SER A 236 -18.74 -33.31 -19.80
CA SER A 236 -19.85 -32.73 -19.03
C SER A 236 -20.12 -33.47 -17.71
N ARG A 237 -19.94 -34.81 -17.66
CA ARG A 237 -20.13 -35.60 -16.43
C ARG A 237 -18.99 -35.41 -15.44
N ALA A 238 -17.75 -35.42 -15.92
CA ALA A 238 -16.58 -35.15 -15.10
C ALA A 238 -16.61 -33.73 -14.50
N ARG A 239 -17.02 -32.72 -15.31
CA ARG A 239 -17.20 -31.34 -14.85
C ARG A 239 -18.27 -31.21 -13.76
N VAL A 240 -19.41 -31.88 -13.91
CA VAL A 240 -20.47 -31.90 -12.89
C VAL A 240 -20.03 -32.60 -11.61
N ALA A 241 -19.26 -33.69 -11.71
CA ALA A 241 -18.71 -34.37 -10.55
C ALA A 241 -17.74 -33.45 -9.77
N SER A 242 -16.88 -32.70 -10.46
CA SER A 242 -15.92 -31.76 -9.86
C SER A 242 -16.59 -30.60 -9.12
N LEU A 243 -17.80 -30.17 -9.51
CA LEU A 243 -18.56 -29.15 -8.78
C LEU A 243 -19.01 -29.63 -7.39
N VAL A 244 -19.19 -30.95 -7.19
CA VAL A 244 -19.47 -31.52 -5.87
C VAL A 244 -18.26 -31.36 -4.95
N PHE A 245 -17.06 -31.61 -5.45
CA PHE A 245 -15.81 -31.40 -4.71
C PHE A 245 -15.62 -29.92 -4.35
N ALA A 246 -15.86 -29.00 -5.29
CA ALA A 246 -15.80 -27.57 -5.01
C ALA A 246 -16.79 -27.16 -3.91
N LYS A 247 -18.02 -27.68 -3.96
CA LYS A 247 -19.05 -27.43 -2.94
C LYS A 247 -18.64 -27.98 -1.57
N ASP A 248 -18.15 -29.21 -1.50
CA ASP A 248 -17.68 -29.83 -0.26
C ASP A 248 -16.51 -29.04 0.38
N VAL A 249 -15.62 -28.47 -0.44
CA VAL A 249 -14.55 -27.58 0.04
C VAL A 249 -15.11 -26.27 0.58
N THR A 250 -16.04 -25.61 -0.13
CA THR A 250 -16.68 -24.37 0.37
C THR A 250 -17.48 -24.58 1.66
N GLU A 251 -18.07 -25.75 1.86
CA GLU A 251 -18.82 -26.12 3.06
C GLU A 251 -17.92 -26.65 4.19
N GLY A 252 -16.60 -26.70 3.99
CA GLY A 252 -15.63 -27.17 4.99
C GLY A 252 -15.65 -28.68 5.25
N LYS A 253 -16.34 -29.46 4.41
CA LYS A 253 -16.44 -30.93 4.51
C LYS A 253 -15.19 -31.64 4.02
N ARG A 254 -14.38 -30.97 3.20
CA ARG A 254 -13.15 -31.50 2.62
C ARG A 254 -12.08 -30.41 2.54
N ASN A 255 -10.83 -30.78 2.82
CA ASN A 255 -9.70 -29.86 2.68
C ASN A 255 -9.29 -29.76 1.19
N ILE A 256 -8.99 -28.55 0.73
CA ILE A 256 -8.54 -28.29 -0.64
C ILE A 256 -7.23 -29.00 -0.97
N ASP A 257 -6.32 -29.12 -0.02
CA ASP A 257 -5.04 -29.79 -0.22
C ASP A 257 -5.19 -31.27 -0.57
N ASP A 258 -6.17 -31.94 0.03
CA ASP A 258 -6.45 -33.35 -0.25
C ASP A 258 -7.03 -33.52 -1.66
N VAL A 259 -7.93 -32.61 -2.05
CA VAL A 259 -8.49 -32.58 -3.42
C VAL A 259 -7.40 -32.35 -4.45
N VAL A 260 -6.50 -31.39 -4.22
CA VAL A 260 -5.38 -31.11 -5.14
C VAL A 260 -4.47 -32.33 -5.27
N ARG A 261 -4.14 -33.00 -4.16
CA ARG A 261 -3.27 -34.18 -4.16
C ARG A 261 -3.89 -35.36 -4.92
N ASP A 262 -5.17 -35.65 -4.68
CA ASP A 262 -5.86 -36.76 -5.34
C ASP A 262 -5.99 -36.51 -6.86
N PHE A 263 -6.36 -35.30 -7.24
CA PHE A 263 -6.58 -34.97 -8.65
C PHE A 263 -5.27 -34.78 -9.42
N THR A 264 -4.19 -34.34 -8.77
CA THR A 264 -2.85 -34.30 -9.39
C THR A 264 -2.28 -35.69 -9.61
N ALA A 265 -2.50 -36.62 -8.68
CA ALA A 265 -2.11 -38.02 -8.83
C ALA A 265 -2.82 -38.71 -10.01
N GLU A 266 -4.08 -38.36 -10.27
CA GLU A 266 -4.89 -38.89 -11.37
C GLU A 266 -4.77 -38.08 -12.68
N ASP A 267 -3.87 -37.09 -12.75
CA ASP A 267 -3.66 -36.20 -13.92
C ASP A 267 -4.94 -35.46 -14.39
N LYS A 268 -5.82 -35.14 -13.44
CA LYS A 268 -7.12 -34.46 -13.64
C LYS A 268 -7.00 -32.94 -13.61
N PHE A 269 -6.19 -32.39 -14.53
CA PHE A 269 -5.89 -30.96 -14.57
C PHE A 269 -7.14 -30.09 -14.84
N LEU A 270 -7.99 -30.48 -15.80
CA LEU A 270 -9.15 -29.68 -16.20
C LEU A 270 -10.22 -29.61 -15.09
N GLU A 271 -10.34 -30.70 -14.34
CA GLU A 271 -11.21 -30.81 -13.19
C GLU A 271 -10.71 -29.91 -12.04
N LEU A 272 -9.40 -29.83 -11.81
CA LEU A 272 -8.82 -28.89 -10.84
C LEU A 272 -9.03 -27.44 -11.25
N VAL A 273 -8.89 -27.11 -12.54
CA VAL A 273 -9.21 -25.77 -13.06
C VAL A 273 -10.68 -25.43 -12.80
N THR A 274 -11.59 -26.38 -13.00
CA THR A 274 -13.03 -26.20 -12.72
C THR A 274 -13.29 -25.97 -11.23
N ILE A 275 -12.65 -26.76 -10.36
CA ILE A 275 -12.78 -26.61 -8.91
C ILE A 275 -12.24 -25.25 -8.46
N LEU A 276 -11.06 -24.86 -8.96
CA LEU A 276 -10.43 -23.58 -8.66
C LEU A 276 -11.31 -22.41 -9.11
N ALA A 277 -11.87 -22.46 -10.31
CA ALA A 277 -12.78 -21.44 -10.82
C ALA A 277 -13.97 -21.22 -9.89
N ARG A 278 -14.55 -22.31 -9.37
CA ARG A 278 -15.67 -22.22 -8.44
C ARG A 278 -15.28 -21.68 -7.07
N LEU A 279 -14.09 -22.02 -6.56
CA LEU A 279 -13.61 -21.56 -5.25
C LEU A 279 -13.22 -20.08 -5.25
N VAL A 280 -12.66 -19.60 -6.36
CA VAL A 280 -12.24 -18.21 -6.57
C VAL A 280 -13.43 -17.34 -7.04
N ASP A 281 -14.56 -17.98 -7.38
CA ASP A 281 -15.78 -17.38 -7.93
C ASP A 281 -15.58 -16.62 -9.27
N LEU A 282 -14.67 -17.15 -10.10
CA LEU A 282 -14.37 -16.64 -11.45
C LEU A 282 -14.94 -17.56 -12.54
N PRO A 283 -15.24 -17.05 -13.75
CA PRO A 283 -15.70 -17.89 -14.86
C PRO A 283 -14.65 -18.94 -15.28
N ASP A 284 -15.10 -20.16 -15.54
CA ASP A 284 -14.25 -21.28 -15.97
C ASP A 284 -13.38 -20.97 -17.20
N THR A 285 -13.87 -20.11 -18.10
CA THR A 285 -13.13 -19.66 -19.29
C THR A 285 -11.93 -18.80 -18.91
N LEU A 286 -12.11 -17.85 -17.99
CA LEU A 286 -11.06 -16.97 -17.52
C LEU A 286 -9.99 -17.74 -16.74
N VAL A 287 -10.42 -18.61 -15.81
CA VAL A 287 -9.47 -19.43 -15.03
C VAL A 287 -8.75 -20.40 -15.94
N GLY A 288 -9.44 -21.02 -16.90
CA GLY A 288 -8.80 -21.81 -17.96
C GLY A 288 -7.70 -21.01 -18.67
N ASP A 289 -8.04 -19.86 -19.25
CA ASP A 289 -7.09 -19.02 -19.99
C ASP A 289 -5.86 -18.62 -19.13
N LEU A 290 -6.07 -18.26 -17.86
CA LEU A 290 -4.97 -17.92 -16.95
C LEU A 290 -4.10 -19.13 -16.59
N MET A 291 -4.71 -20.30 -16.42
CA MET A 291 -4.02 -21.54 -16.07
C MET A 291 -3.18 -22.09 -17.24
N PHE A 292 -3.62 -21.85 -18.48
CA PHE A 292 -2.93 -22.29 -19.70
C PHE A 292 -1.87 -21.29 -20.22
N LYS A 293 -1.77 -20.09 -19.66
CA LYS A 293 -0.68 -19.13 -19.95
C LYS A 293 0.61 -19.52 -19.22
N ALA A 294 1.75 -19.04 -19.70
CA ALA A 294 3.05 -19.23 -19.05
C ALA A 294 3.34 -18.21 -17.93
N GLU A 295 2.39 -17.34 -17.58
CA GLU A 295 2.57 -16.35 -16.52
C GLU A 295 2.30 -16.98 -15.14
N ASN A 296 3.20 -16.79 -14.17
CA ASN A 296 3.10 -17.40 -12.85
C ASN A 296 2.18 -16.65 -11.89
N ALA A 297 2.20 -15.31 -11.93
CA ALA A 297 1.52 -14.48 -10.92
C ALA A 297 0.00 -14.77 -10.81
N PRO A 298 -0.80 -14.83 -11.90
CA PRO A 298 -2.23 -15.10 -11.77
C PRO A 298 -2.53 -16.49 -11.16
N PHE A 299 -1.75 -17.50 -11.55
CA PHE A 299 -1.87 -18.86 -11.01
C PHE A 299 -1.56 -18.92 -9.52
N ILE A 300 -0.46 -18.32 -9.09
CA ILE A 300 -0.05 -18.27 -7.68
C ILE A 300 -1.12 -17.57 -6.86
N ILE A 301 -1.60 -16.43 -7.32
CA ILE A 301 -2.60 -15.64 -6.62
C ILE A 301 -3.90 -16.43 -6.44
N MET A 302 -4.41 -17.10 -7.49
CA MET A 302 -5.62 -17.91 -7.36
C MET A 302 -5.43 -19.04 -6.34
N CYS A 303 -4.33 -19.78 -6.41
CA CYS A 303 -4.06 -20.88 -5.47
C CYS A 303 -3.89 -20.38 -4.03
N ARG A 304 -3.26 -19.22 -3.86
CA ARG A 304 -3.01 -18.64 -2.53
C ARG A 304 -4.28 -18.06 -1.89
N SER A 305 -5.19 -17.53 -2.69
CA SER A 305 -6.47 -16.97 -2.21
C SER A 305 -7.40 -18.02 -1.57
N ILE A 306 -7.33 -19.26 -2.04
CA ILE A 306 -8.15 -20.37 -1.53
C ILE A 306 -7.50 -21.09 -0.34
N GLY A 307 -6.43 -20.51 0.24
CA GLY A 307 -5.73 -21.07 1.39
C GLY A 307 -4.93 -22.36 1.10
N MET A 308 -4.58 -22.61 -0.17
CA MET A 308 -3.81 -23.81 -0.55
C MET A 308 -2.44 -23.82 0.15
N SER A 309 -2.04 -24.98 0.67
CA SER A 309 -0.70 -25.10 1.27
C SER A 309 0.40 -25.14 0.21
N ARG A 310 1.62 -24.87 0.67
CA ARG A 310 2.83 -24.95 -0.16
C ARG A 310 3.02 -26.34 -0.79
N ALA A 311 2.67 -27.41 -0.08
CA ALA A 311 2.81 -28.77 -0.59
C ALA A 311 1.82 -29.05 -1.73
N ALA A 312 0.55 -28.72 -1.53
CA ALA A 312 -0.47 -28.86 -2.57
C ALA A 312 -0.18 -27.97 -3.79
N PHE A 313 0.31 -26.75 -3.56
CA PHE A 313 0.73 -25.86 -4.64
C PHE A 313 1.89 -26.42 -5.46
N ALA A 314 2.86 -27.08 -4.83
CA ALA A 314 3.96 -27.73 -5.54
C ALA A 314 3.46 -28.85 -6.47
N ASP A 315 2.56 -29.70 -5.98
CA ASP A 315 1.95 -30.78 -6.77
C ASP A 315 1.18 -30.22 -7.97
N PHE A 316 0.43 -29.14 -7.76
CA PHE A 316 -0.33 -28.50 -8.84
C PHE A 316 0.56 -27.76 -9.84
N SER A 317 1.63 -27.11 -9.37
CA SER A 317 2.61 -26.44 -10.22
C SER A 317 3.35 -27.43 -11.09
N ASP A 318 3.73 -28.60 -10.57
CA ASP A 318 4.36 -29.66 -11.37
C ASP A 318 3.42 -30.18 -12.46
N LEU A 319 2.16 -30.45 -12.10
CA LEU A 319 1.13 -30.86 -13.06
C LEU A 319 0.96 -29.82 -14.19
N ARG A 320 0.91 -28.52 -13.83
CA ARG A 320 0.82 -27.41 -14.80
C ARG A 320 2.05 -27.37 -15.72
N CYS A 321 3.26 -27.49 -15.17
CA CYS A 321 4.49 -27.52 -15.96
C CYS A 321 4.52 -28.70 -16.94
N ARG A 322 4.08 -29.90 -16.51
CA ARG A 322 3.96 -31.08 -17.38
C ARG A 322 2.97 -30.85 -18.53
N ARG A 323 1.79 -30.29 -18.23
CA ARG A 323 0.74 -30.02 -19.24
C ARG A 323 1.15 -28.95 -20.25
N LEU A 324 1.84 -27.90 -19.80
CA LEU A 324 2.29 -26.79 -20.65
C LEU A 324 3.67 -27.00 -21.27
N LYS A 325 4.33 -28.13 -20.99
CA LYS A 325 5.71 -28.43 -21.42
C LYS A 325 6.70 -27.32 -21.03
N LEU A 326 6.52 -26.76 -19.84
CA LEU A 326 7.38 -25.72 -19.29
C LEU A 326 8.61 -26.34 -18.61
N PRO A 327 9.76 -25.64 -18.60
CA PRO A 327 10.96 -26.14 -17.94
C PRO A 327 10.77 -26.21 -16.43
N SER A 328 11.52 -27.11 -15.76
CA SER A 328 11.46 -27.28 -14.30
C SER A 328 11.85 -26.01 -13.52
N SER A 329 12.70 -25.16 -14.10
CA SER A 329 13.01 -23.83 -13.54
C SER A 329 11.77 -22.95 -13.38
N HIS A 330 10.76 -23.11 -14.25
CA HIS A 330 9.53 -22.34 -14.20
C HIS A 330 8.71 -22.64 -12.95
N GLY A 331 8.57 -23.93 -12.60
CA GLY A 331 7.91 -24.36 -11.37
C GLY A 331 8.70 -23.93 -10.13
N ALA A 332 10.04 -24.00 -10.17
CA ALA A 332 10.88 -23.52 -9.08
C ALA A 332 10.72 -22.01 -8.81
N HIS A 333 10.61 -21.20 -9.87
CA HIS A 333 10.30 -19.77 -9.75
C HIS A 333 8.90 -19.55 -9.16
N ALA A 334 7.89 -20.31 -9.62
CA ALA A 334 6.54 -20.21 -9.08
C ALA A 334 6.50 -20.50 -7.57
N MET A 335 7.26 -21.50 -7.11
CA MET A 335 7.38 -21.83 -5.68
C MET A 335 8.02 -20.70 -4.87
N SER A 336 9.06 -20.07 -5.41
CA SER A 336 9.71 -18.94 -4.73
C SER A 336 8.78 -17.72 -4.61
N GLU A 337 7.99 -17.44 -5.64
CA GLU A 337 7.02 -16.34 -5.62
C GLU A 337 5.83 -16.66 -4.69
N PHE A 338 5.41 -17.92 -4.63
CA PHE A 338 4.35 -18.38 -3.72
C PHE A 338 4.72 -18.15 -2.24
N ASP A 339 5.99 -18.31 -1.89
CA ASP A 339 6.48 -18.09 -0.52
C ASP A 339 6.44 -16.59 -0.13
N VAL A 340 6.48 -15.67 -1.11
CA VAL A 340 6.40 -14.21 -0.90
C VAL A 340 4.96 -13.72 -0.86
N ILE A 341 4.07 -14.28 -1.68
CA ILE A 341 2.68 -13.85 -1.76
C ILE A 341 1.91 -14.40 -0.56
N THR A 342 1.28 -13.51 0.22
CA THR A 342 0.43 -13.88 1.36
C THR A 342 -1.00 -14.13 0.92
N GLU A 343 -1.74 -14.91 1.71
CA GLU A 343 -3.17 -15.18 1.50
C GLU A 343 -4.01 -13.90 1.46
N ASP A 344 -3.68 -12.90 2.28
CA ASP A 344 -4.36 -11.60 2.28
C ASP A 344 -4.11 -10.83 0.97
N MET A 345 -2.88 -10.79 0.46
CA MET A 345 -2.58 -10.18 -0.85
C MET A 345 -3.33 -10.87 -1.99
N ALA A 346 -3.38 -12.20 -1.95
CA ALA A 346 -4.06 -13.00 -2.95
C ALA A 346 -5.59 -12.79 -2.94
N ASN A 347 -6.20 -12.79 -1.75
CA ASN A 347 -7.64 -12.56 -1.56
C ASN A 347 -8.07 -11.18 -2.05
N ARG A 348 -7.24 -10.15 -1.85
CA ARG A 348 -7.50 -8.79 -2.35
C ARG A 348 -7.51 -8.74 -3.88
N PHE A 349 -6.56 -9.41 -4.52
CA PHE A 349 -6.48 -9.46 -5.98
C PHE A 349 -7.66 -10.21 -6.60
N VAL A 350 -8.07 -11.34 -6.02
CA VAL A 350 -9.24 -12.10 -6.51
C VAL A 350 -10.53 -11.29 -6.40
N ARG A 351 -10.75 -10.61 -5.27
CA ARG A 351 -11.91 -9.73 -5.10
C ARG A 351 -11.95 -8.63 -6.16
N PHE A 352 -10.81 -8.03 -6.48
CA PHE A 352 -10.69 -7.03 -7.53
C PHE A 352 -11.09 -7.58 -8.91
N VAL A 353 -10.67 -8.80 -9.26
CA VAL A 353 -11.04 -9.43 -10.54
C VAL A 353 -12.54 -9.76 -10.58
N ASN A 354 -13.13 -10.27 -9.50
CA ASN A 354 -14.56 -10.62 -9.44
C ASN A 354 -15.47 -9.41 -9.66
N LEU A 355 -15.15 -8.28 -9.02
CA LEU A 355 -15.94 -7.05 -9.14
C LEU A 355 -15.97 -6.50 -10.58
N ARG A 356 -14.89 -6.68 -11.35
CA ARG A 356 -14.82 -6.26 -12.75
C ARG A 356 -15.55 -7.17 -13.73
N MET A 357 -15.80 -8.42 -13.35
CA MET A 357 -16.49 -9.39 -14.21
C MET A 357 -18.01 -9.32 -14.04
N THR A 358 -18.50 -8.73 -12.95
CA THR A 358 -19.95 -8.51 -12.69
C THR A 358 -20.49 -7.23 -13.35
N LEU A 359 -19.62 -6.50 -14.06
CA LEU A 359 -19.89 -5.31 -14.87
C LEU A 359 -19.68 -5.61 -16.37
#